data_AF-A0A412WST2-F1
#
_entry.id   AF-A0A412WST2-F1
#
_cell.length_a   1.000
_cell.length_b   1.000
_cell.length_c   1.000
_cell.angle_alpha   90.00
_cell.angle_beta   90.00
_cell.angle_gamma   90.00
#
_symmetry.space_group_name_H-M   'P 1'
#
loop_
_entity.id
_entity.type
_entity.pdbx_description
1 polymer ?
#
loop_
_entity_poly.entity_id
_entity_poly.type
_entity_poly.pdbx_seq_one_letter_code
_entity_poly.pdbx_strand_id
1 'polypeptide(L)'
;MMKNFVLVFLVYLSVASCNESLNDIDKNVVSATFLEQSESNLILKQKFSSALVKVLGQNEEVRSLIKEEALKQIDFDYDVLYCLIKDKQLKNGVTLEEYLEKYLTSDELKCIHKQLPTLTLFVPTLPENSFSVHSWNTIDELPAVAVKVSDNNDVKIYYGNGETEVFPADIIPGFPVVVVKENERIVRNGEILSKTVSENIEETNLIFVDEIFNNLHGKDLVKY
;
A
#
# COMPACT_ATOMS: atom_id res chain seq x y z
N MET A 1 16.56 22.43 -74.01
CA MET A 1 16.99 23.76 -73.54
C MET A 1 16.71 23.80 -72.04
N MET A 2 17.71 23.51 -71.19
CA MET A 2 18.53 24.52 -70.49
C MET A 2 17.68 25.60 -69.82
N LYS A 3 17.79 25.97 -68.56
CA LYS A 3 18.59 25.64 -67.38
C LYS A 3 17.97 26.58 -66.32
N ASN A 4 17.80 26.19 -65.06
CA ASN A 4 18.17 27.04 -63.93
C ASN A 4 18.04 26.28 -62.62
N PHE A 5 19.20 26.22 -62.00
CA PHE A 5 19.57 25.58 -60.77
C PHE A 5 19.46 26.67 -59.70
N VAL A 6 18.72 26.45 -58.62
CA VAL A 6 18.98 27.17 -57.36
C VAL A 6 18.95 26.14 -56.25
N LEU A 7 20.16 25.79 -55.85
CA LEU A 7 20.50 25.05 -54.65
C LEU A 7 20.67 26.09 -53.54
N VAL A 8 19.90 25.99 -52.45
CA VAL A 8 20.24 26.68 -51.20
C VAL A 8 20.41 25.60 -50.14
N PHE A 9 21.66 25.45 -49.74
CA PHE A 9 22.17 24.53 -48.74
C PHE A 9 22.42 25.35 -47.46
N LEU A 10 21.97 24.80 -46.33
CA LEU A 10 22.52 24.92 -44.96
C LEU A 10 22.76 26.31 -44.31
N VAL A 11 22.33 26.47 -43.05
CA VAL A 11 23.17 26.27 -41.85
C VAL A 11 22.31 26.50 -40.59
N TYR A 12 22.31 25.49 -39.71
CA TYR A 12 21.86 25.52 -38.31
C TYR A 12 22.91 26.24 -37.44
N LEU A 13 22.50 26.98 -36.39
CA LEU A 13 23.13 27.14 -35.05
C LEU A 13 22.73 28.50 -34.44
N SER A 14 21.80 28.47 -33.48
CA SER A 14 22.04 28.56 -32.02
C SER A 14 21.92 29.99 -31.48
N VAL A 15 20.81 30.26 -30.80
CA VAL A 15 20.84 31.12 -29.61
C VAL A 15 20.64 30.22 -28.40
N ALA A 16 21.70 30.13 -27.61
CA ALA A 16 21.70 29.46 -26.33
C ALA A 16 20.76 30.20 -25.38
N SER A 17 19.83 29.47 -24.75
CA SER A 17 19.19 29.92 -23.52
C SER A 17 19.67 28.99 -22.42
N CYS A 18 20.61 29.48 -21.64
CA CYS A 18 20.93 28.98 -20.31
C CYS A 18 20.87 30.18 -19.38
N ASN A 19 19.71 30.40 -18.77
CA ASN A 19 19.67 30.97 -17.44
C ASN A 19 19.17 29.85 -16.53
N GLU A 20 20.09 29.26 -15.77
CA GLU A 20 19.73 28.52 -14.56
C GLU A 20 19.10 29.52 -13.59
N SER A 21 17.77 29.49 -13.49
CA SER A 21 17.06 29.91 -12.29
C SER A 21 16.58 28.66 -11.59
N LEU A 22 17.10 28.44 -10.38
CA LEU A 22 16.68 27.40 -9.46
C LEU A 22 15.15 27.38 -9.35
N ASN A 23 14.57 26.19 -9.53
CA ASN A 23 13.15 25.94 -9.72
C ASN A 23 12.28 26.57 -8.61
N ASP A 24 11.53 27.61 -8.95
CA ASP A 24 10.19 27.80 -8.40
C ASP A 24 9.31 26.70 -9.01
N ILE A 25 9.26 25.54 -8.35
CA ILE A 25 8.32 24.48 -8.74
C ILE A 25 6.91 25.04 -8.53
N ASP A 26 6.15 25.20 -9.61
CA ASP A 26 4.78 25.71 -9.56
C ASP A 26 3.93 24.81 -8.65
N LYS A 27 3.47 25.38 -7.54
CA LYS A 27 2.64 24.69 -6.54
C LYS A 27 1.38 24.07 -7.15
N ASN A 28 0.87 24.64 -8.25
CA ASN A 28 -0.30 24.09 -8.94
C ASN A 28 0.04 22.78 -9.66
N VAL A 29 1.24 22.66 -10.25
CA VAL A 29 1.69 21.42 -10.91
C VAL A 29 1.94 20.34 -9.88
N VAL A 30 2.60 20.66 -8.75
CA VAL A 30 2.81 19.69 -7.65
C VAL A 30 1.49 19.20 -7.08
N SER A 31 0.53 20.10 -6.88
CA SER A 31 -0.79 19.73 -6.34
C SER A 31 -1.58 18.85 -7.30
N ALA A 32 -1.53 19.13 -8.61
CA ALA A 32 -2.20 18.30 -9.63
C ALA A 32 -1.58 16.89 -9.70
N THR A 33 -0.26 16.78 -9.73
CA THR A 33 0.43 15.48 -9.74
C THR A 33 0.16 14.67 -8.47
N PHE A 34 0.10 15.32 -7.31
CA PHE A 34 -0.25 14.65 -6.05
C PHE A 34 -1.69 14.12 -6.05
N LEU A 35 -2.64 14.88 -6.58
CA LEU A 35 -4.03 14.44 -6.72
C LEU A 35 -4.16 13.25 -7.68
N GLU A 36 -3.50 13.29 -8.84
CA GLU A 36 -3.49 12.17 -9.79
C GLU A 36 -2.86 10.90 -9.18
N GLN A 37 -1.76 11.04 -8.44
CA GLN A 37 -1.12 9.91 -7.76
C GLN A 37 -2.01 9.34 -6.64
N SER A 38 -2.67 10.20 -5.87
CA SER A 38 -3.62 9.81 -4.82
C SER A 38 -4.80 9.02 -5.39
N GLU A 39 -5.39 9.51 -6.49
CA GLU A 39 -6.48 8.82 -7.19
C GLU A 39 -6.02 7.46 -7.74
N SER A 40 -4.82 7.40 -8.33
CA SER A 40 -4.21 6.16 -8.80
C SER A 40 -4.00 5.15 -7.67
N ASN A 41 -3.42 5.61 -6.54
CA ASN A 41 -3.20 4.80 -5.34
C ASN A 41 -4.52 4.24 -4.79
N LEU A 42 -5.58 5.05 -4.78
CA LEU A 42 -6.91 4.60 -4.36
C LEU A 42 -7.44 3.48 -5.26
N ILE A 43 -7.35 3.63 -6.59
CA ILE A 43 -7.78 2.60 -7.55
C ILE A 43 -7.01 1.29 -7.32
N LEU A 44 -5.70 1.37 -7.10
CA LEU A 44 -4.88 0.20 -6.82
C LEU A 44 -5.27 -0.49 -5.50
N LYS A 45 -5.51 0.27 -4.42
CA LYS A 45 -6.02 -0.27 -3.14
C LYS A 45 -7.37 -0.95 -3.30
N GLN A 46 -8.27 -0.37 -4.10
CA GLN A 46 -9.59 -0.95 -4.40
C GLN A 46 -9.49 -2.25 -5.19
N LYS A 47 -8.62 -2.32 -6.20
CA LYS A 47 -8.35 -3.56 -6.96
C LYS A 47 -7.77 -4.64 -6.07
N PHE A 48 -6.75 -4.28 -5.30
CA PHE A 48 -6.12 -5.19 -4.33
C PHE A 48 -7.14 -5.72 -3.32
N SER A 49 -8.02 -4.88 -2.79
CA SER A 49 -9.03 -5.27 -1.81
C SER A 49 -10.09 -6.21 -2.36
N SER A 50 -10.51 -5.97 -3.61
CA SER A 50 -11.43 -6.87 -4.33
C SER A 50 -10.81 -8.26 -4.59
N ALA A 51 -9.49 -8.32 -4.84
CA ALA A 51 -8.78 -9.58 -4.95
C ALA A 51 -8.59 -10.25 -3.58
N LEU A 52 -8.15 -9.48 -2.58
CA LEU A 52 -7.87 -9.96 -1.23
C LEU A 52 -9.10 -10.61 -0.61
N VAL A 53 -10.28 -9.99 -0.69
CA VAL A 53 -11.50 -10.57 -0.08
C VAL A 53 -11.84 -11.94 -0.65
N LYS A 54 -11.55 -12.19 -1.94
CA LYS A 54 -11.76 -13.51 -2.56
C LYS A 54 -10.75 -14.54 -2.05
N VAL A 55 -9.49 -14.15 -1.92
CA VAL A 55 -8.44 -14.99 -1.33
C VAL A 55 -8.80 -15.33 0.12
N LEU A 56 -9.18 -14.34 0.92
CA LEU A 56 -9.61 -14.52 2.30
C LEU A 56 -10.91 -15.32 2.41
N GLY A 57 -11.78 -15.32 1.41
CA GLY A 57 -12.97 -16.17 1.38
C GLY A 57 -12.69 -17.64 1.09
N GLN A 58 -11.55 -17.95 0.47
CA GLN A 58 -11.26 -19.29 -0.06
C GLN A 58 -10.08 -19.98 0.62
N ASN A 59 -9.22 -19.24 1.31
CA ASN A 59 -7.98 -19.76 1.84
C ASN A 59 -7.84 -19.46 3.33
N GLU A 60 -7.93 -20.51 4.16
CA GLU A 60 -7.75 -20.42 5.62
C GLU A 60 -6.30 -20.11 5.99
N GLU A 61 -5.34 -20.71 5.29
CA GLU A 61 -3.91 -20.51 5.56
C GLU A 61 -3.47 -19.05 5.34
N VAL A 62 -4.06 -18.33 4.37
CA VAL A 62 -3.82 -16.89 4.18
C VAL A 62 -4.38 -16.08 5.35
N ARG A 63 -5.57 -16.44 5.86
CA ARG A 63 -6.15 -15.79 7.05
C ARG A 63 -5.25 -16.02 8.27
N SER A 64 -4.77 -17.24 8.44
CA SER A 64 -3.80 -17.62 9.48
C SER A 64 -2.48 -16.86 9.35
N LEU A 65 -1.90 -16.76 8.15
CA LEU A 65 -0.69 -15.97 7.91
C LEU A 65 -0.88 -14.51 8.34
N ILE A 66 -1.96 -13.86 7.92
CA ILE A 66 -2.23 -12.45 8.28
C ILE A 66 -2.39 -12.32 9.79
N LYS A 67 -3.13 -13.22 10.44
CA LYS A 67 -3.30 -13.22 11.90
C LYS A 67 -1.95 -13.37 12.62
N GLU A 68 -1.12 -14.32 12.21
CA GLU A 68 0.20 -14.58 12.80
C GLU A 68 1.15 -13.38 12.64
N GLU A 69 1.13 -12.72 11.49
CA GLU A 69 1.97 -11.54 11.23
C GLU A 69 1.45 -10.30 11.96
N ALA A 70 0.12 -10.12 12.04
CA ALA A 70 -0.48 -9.02 12.78
C ALA A 70 -0.15 -9.10 14.28
N LEU A 71 -0.13 -10.30 14.86
CA LEU A 71 0.23 -10.52 16.26
C LEU A 71 1.67 -10.11 16.63
N LYS A 72 2.56 -9.95 15.64
CA LYS A 72 3.93 -9.47 15.87
C LYS A 72 3.98 -7.98 16.18
N GLN A 73 2.96 -7.24 15.76
CA GLN A 73 2.85 -5.80 15.94
C GLN A 73 4.10 -5.03 15.53
N ILE A 74 4.55 -5.17 14.27
CA ILE A 74 5.86 -4.69 13.83
C ILE A 74 6.10 -3.19 14.06
N ASP A 75 5.02 -2.40 14.14
CA ASP A 75 5.02 -0.97 14.40
C ASP A 75 4.20 -0.56 15.64
N PHE A 76 3.97 -1.51 16.55
CA PHE A 76 3.06 -1.42 17.70
C PHE A 76 1.56 -1.36 17.37
N ASP A 77 1.17 -1.56 16.10
CA ASP A 77 -0.22 -1.83 15.71
C ASP A 77 -0.38 -3.25 15.15
N TYR A 78 -1.62 -3.69 14.93
CA TYR A 78 -1.89 -4.97 14.24
C TYR A 78 -1.76 -4.84 12.71
N ASP A 79 -0.69 -4.20 12.27
CA ASP A 79 -0.37 -3.92 10.89
C ASP A 79 0.50 -5.02 10.27
N VAL A 80 0.12 -5.46 9.08
CA VAL A 80 0.86 -6.44 8.28
C VAL A 80 1.28 -5.80 6.97
N LEU A 81 2.56 -5.51 6.83
CA LEU A 81 3.12 -5.02 5.57
C LEU A 81 3.07 -6.11 4.50
N TYR A 82 2.34 -5.84 3.43
CA TYR A 82 2.15 -6.76 2.31
C TYR A 82 3.49 -7.22 1.72
N CYS A 83 4.43 -6.29 1.56
CA CYS A 83 5.75 -6.59 0.97
C CYS A 83 6.56 -7.62 1.77
N LEU A 84 6.31 -7.77 3.08
CA LEU A 84 7.01 -8.72 3.94
C LEU A 84 6.40 -10.13 3.93
N ILE A 85 5.18 -10.26 3.43
CA ILE A 85 4.43 -11.53 3.50
C ILE A 85 4.07 -12.09 2.12
N LYS A 86 4.14 -11.28 1.06
CA LYS A 86 3.68 -11.65 -0.27
C LYS A 86 4.33 -12.93 -0.82
N ASP A 87 5.62 -13.14 -0.52
CA ASP A 87 6.41 -14.28 -1.01
C ASP A 87 6.57 -15.41 0.04
N LYS A 88 5.92 -15.29 1.22
CA LYS A 88 5.98 -16.36 2.23
C LYS A 88 5.22 -17.58 1.73
N GLN A 89 5.90 -18.73 1.72
CA GLN A 89 5.28 -20.00 1.34
C GLN A 89 4.33 -20.48 2.43
N LEU A 90 3.09 -20.77 2.03
CA LEU A 90 2.10 -21.43 2.86
C LEU A 90 2.37 -22.95 2.89
N LYS A 91 1.59 -23.74 3.64
CA LYS A 91 1.87 -25.17 3.86
C LYS A 91 1.84 -25.98 2.56
N ASN A 92 1.04 -25.53 1.60
CA ASN A 92 0.93 -26.12 0.27
C ASN A 92 1.99 -25.63 -0.73
N GLY A 93 2.92 -24.77 -0.30
CA GLY A 93 4.00 -24.21 -1.12
C GLY A 93 3.59 -23.00 -1.97
N VAL A 94 2.32 -22.60 -1.96
CA VAL A 94 1.81 -21.42 -2.67
C VAL A 94 1.97 -20.18 -1.79
N THR A 95 2.29 -19.04 -2.39
CA THR A 95 2.46 -17.75 -1.72
C THR A 95 1.19 -16.90 -1.76
N LEU A 96 1.11 -15.83 -0.95
CA LEU A 96 0.01 -14.88 -1.02
C LEU A 96 -0.05 -14.18 -2.38
N GLU A 97 1.09 -13.79 -2.94
CA GLU A 97 1.17 -13.18 -4.27
C GLU A 97 0.54 -14.09 -5.34
N GLU A 98 0.89 -15.38 -5.37
CA GLU A 98 0.32 -16.36 -6.31
C GLU A 98 -1.19 -16.58 -6.13
N TYR A 99 -1.72 -16.42 -4.91
CA TYR A 99 -3.17 -16.42 -4.69
C TYR A 99 -3.83 -15.17 -5.27
N LEU A 100 -3.19 -14.01 -5.16
CA LEU A 100 -3.69 -12.75 -5.70
C LEU A 100 -3.60 -12.70 -7.23
N GLU A 101 -2.61 -13.35 -7.84
CA GLU A 101 -2.46 -13.49 -9.30
C GLU A 101 -3.65 -14.15 -10.00
N LYS A 102 -4.51 -14.86 -9.25
CA LYS A 102 -5.78 -15.41 -9.77
C LYS A 102 -6.81 -14.32 -10.07
N TYR A 103 -6.64 -13.14 -9.48
CA TYR A 103 -7.60 -12.04 -9.52
C TYR A 103 -7.00 -10.71 -9.99
N LEU A 104 -5.68 -10.60 -10.01
CA LEU A 104 -4.92 -9.43 -10.47
C LEU A 104 -3.97 -9.85 -11.57
N THR A 105 -3.82 -8.99 -12.58
CA THR A 105 -2.80 -9.16 -13.61
C THR A 105 -1.41 -8.88 -13.05
N SER A 106 -0.37 -9.46 -13.68
CA SER A 106 1.02 -9.19 -13.29
C SER A 106 1.38 -7.70 -13.37
N ASP A 107 0.77 -6.94 -14.29
CA ASP A 107 1.02 -5.50 -14.39
C ASP A 107 0.32 -4.70 -13.28
N GLU A 108 -0.85 -5.13 -12.82
CA GLU A 108 -1.50 -4.55 -11.64
C GLU A 108 -0.68 -4.80 -10.37
N LEU A 109 -0.16 -6.02 -10.18
CA LEU A 109 0.70 -6.35 -9.04
C LEU A 109 2.00 -5.55 -9.05
N LYS A 110 2.67 -5.43 -10.22
CA LYS A 110 3.85 -4.54 -10.37
C LYS A 110 3.53 -3.10 -10.01
N CYS A 111 2.38 -2.59 -10.44
CA CYS A 111 1.93 -1.23 -10.08
C CYS A 111 1.70 -1.10 -8.58
N ILE A 112 1.07 -2.09 -7.93
CA ILE A 112 0.87 -2.12 -6.48
C ILE A 112 2.21 -2.09 -5.76
N HIS A 113 3.17 -2.97 -6.10
CA HIS A 113 4.48 -2.98 -5.45
C HIS A 113 5.25 -1.66 -5.61
N LYS A 114 5.13 -1.04 -6.79
CA LYS A 114 5.86 0.19 -7.10
C LYS A 114 5.25 1.42 -6.43
N GLN A 115 3.92 1.54 -6.45
CA GLN A 115 3.21 2.76 -6.02
C GLN A 115 2.71 2.69 -4.58
N LEU A 116 2.53 1.49 -4.03
CA LEU A 116 2.07 1.25 -2.67
C LEU A 116 3.09 0.37 -1.92
N PRO A 117 4.37 0.79 -1.80
CA PRO A 117 5.41 -0.01 -1.16
C PRO A 117 5.13 -0.28 0.33
N THR A 118 4.30 0.56 0.96
CA THR A 118 3.88 0.47 2.37
C THR A 118 2.44 -0.06 2.52
N LEU A 119 1.90 -0.71 1.48
CA LEU A 119 0.58 -1.32 1.53
C LEU A 119 0.48 -2.27 2.72
N THR A 120 -0.52 -2.04 3.56
CA THR A 120 -0.67 -2.67 4.86
C THR A 120 -2.06 -3.27 5.00
N LEU A 121 -2.10 -4.47 5.57
CA LEU A 121 -3.32 -5.15 6.01
C LEU A 121 -3.43 -4.94 7.52
N PHE A 122 -4.35 -4.08 7.93
CA PHE A 122 -4.61 -3.78 9.33
C PHE A 122 -5.75 -4.65 9.86
N VAL A 123 -5.53 -5.32 11.00
CA VAL A 123 -6.55 -6.12 11.69
C VAL A 123 -7.04 -5.36 12.93
N PRO A 124 -8.18 -4.64 12.84
CA PRO A 124 -8.64 -3.79 13.93
C PRO A 124 -9.12 -4.59 15.13
N THR A 125 -9.08 -3.95 16.30
CA THR A 125 -9.89 -4.36 17.46
C THR A 125 -11.18 -3.55 17.46
N LEU A 126 -12.29 -4.21 17.23
CA LEU A 126 -13.62 -3.61 17.17
C LEU A 126 -14.27 -3.58 18.56
N PRO A 127 -15.19 -2.63 18.82
CA PRO A 127 -15.93 -2.53 20.08
C PRO A 127 -16.74 -3.80 20.40
N GLU A 128 -17.19 -3.88 21.66
CA GLU A 128 -18.06 -4.95 22.15
C GLU A 128 -17.48 -6.37 21.96
N ASN A 129 -16.16 -6.48 21.80
CA ASN A 129 -15.46 -7.72 21.45
C ASN A 129 -15.99 -8.38 20.17
N SER A 130 -16.54 -7.60 19.25
CA SER A 130 -17.12 -8.10 18.00
C SER A 130 -16.06 -8.69 17.05
N PHE A 131 -14.84 -8.15 17.06
CA PHE A 131 -13.72 -8.69 16.29
C PHE A 131 -12.38 -8.15 16.81
N SER A 132 -11.33 -8.96 16.77
CA SER A 132 -9.95 -8.56 17.05
C SER A 132 -9.00 -9.62 16.51
N VAL A 133 -7.71 -9.30 16.36
CA VAL A 133 -6.72 -10.31 15.97
C VAL A 133 -6.69 -11.49 16.96
N HIS A 134 -6.91 -11.26 18.25
CA HIS A 134 -6.85 -12.30 19.28
C HIS A 134 -8.08 -13.21 19.23
N SER A 135 -9.26 -12.65 18.96
CA SER A 135 -10.51 -13.40 18.88
C SER A 135 -10.79 -13.99 17.50
N TRP A 136 -10.11 -13.53 16.44
CA TRP A 136 -10.36 -13.96 15.06
C TRP A 136 -10.18 -15.46 14.88
N ASN A 137 -11.26 -16.19 14.63
CA ASN A 137 -11.22 -17.61 14.26
C ASN A 137 -11.06 -17.74 12.75
N THR A 138 -9.83 -18.00 12.30
CA THR A 138 -9.49 -18.09 10.87
C THR A 138 -10.19 -19.23 10.14
N ILE A 139 -10.67 -20.26 10.84
CA ILE A 139 -11.37 -21.39 10.22
C ILE A 139 -12.78 -20.97 9.79
N ASP A 140 -13.54 -20.37 10.71
CA ASP A 140 -14.98 -20.12 10.53
C ASP A 140 -15.31 -18.67 10.15
N GLU A 141 -14.46 -17.70 10.50
CA GLU A 141 -14.72 -16.28 10.26
C GLU A 141 -14.06 -15.79 8.98
N LEU A 142 -14.90 -15.39 8.03
CA LEU A 142 -14.50 -14.77 6.77
C LEU A 142 -14.57 -13.25 6.91
N PRO A 143 -13.44 -12.52 6.87
CA PRO A 143 -13.46 -11.08 6.96
C PRO A 143 -13.93 -10.43 5.65
N ALA A 144 -14.66 -9.34 5.78
CA ALA A 144 -14.76 -8.34 4.72
C ALA A 144 -13.42 -7.60 4.56
N VAL A 145 -13.25 -6.86 3.46
CA VAL A 145 -12.08 -5.99 3.25
C VAL A 145 -12.51 -4.54 3.10
N ALA A 146 -11.88 -3.64 3.84
CA ALA A 146 -12.22 -2.23 3.92
C ALA A 146 -11.12 -1.33 3.31
N VAL A 147 -11.51 -0.29 2.58
CA VAL A 147 -10.60 0.73 2.02
C VAL A 147 -11.23 2.11 2.23
N LYS A 148 -10.47 3.06 2.77
CA LYS A 148 -10.88 4.47 2.79
C LYS A 148 -10.95 5.03 1.37
N VAL A 149 -12.07 5.62 0.97
CA VAL A 149 -12.32 6.05 -0.43
C VAL A 149 -12.35 7.55 -0.66
N SER A 150 -12.29 8.36 0.39
CA SER A 150 -12.38 9.82 0.27
C SER A 150 -11.81 10.53 1.49
N ASP A 151 -11.59 11.84 1.37
CA ASP A 151 -11.07 12.69 2.44
C ASP A 151 -12.03 12.84 3.62
N ASN A 152 -13.33 12.62 3.39
CA ASN A 152 -14.34 12.59 4.46
C ASN A 152 -14.29 11.32 5.33
N ASN A 153 -13.31 10.44 5.13
CA ASN A 153 -13.11 9.18 5.85
C ASN A 153 -14.18 8.10 5.59
N ASP A 154 -14.99 8.22 4.54
CA ASP A 154 -15.87 7.12 4.15
C ASP A 154 -15.05 5.89 3.75
N VAL A 155 -15.60 4.72 4.08
CA VAL A 155 -14.93 3.43 3.91
C VAL A 155 -15.75 2.57 2.98
N LYS A 156 -15.14 2.10 1.89
CA LYS A 156 -15.74 1.09 1.02
C LYS A 156 -15.41 -0.29 1.54
N ILE A 157 -16.44 -1.11 1.73
CA ILE A 157 -16.37 -2.49 2.17
C ILE A 157 -16.58 -3.41 0.97
N TYR A 158 -15.75 -4.45 0.88
CA TYR A 158 -15.83 -5.53 -0.10
C TYR A 158 -16.18 -6.82 0.64
N TYR A 159 -17.18 -7.54 0.13
CA TYR A 159 -17.63 -8.81 0.69
C TYR A 159 -17.24 -9.98 -0.22
N GLY A 160 -17.08 -11.18 0.36
CA GLY A 160 -16.65 -12.38 -0.36
C GLY A 160 -17.62 -12.86 -1.45
N ASN A 161 -18.89 -12.45 -1.38
CA ASN A 161 -19.91 -12.70 -2.40
C ASN A 161 -19.81 -11.75 -3.62
N GLY A 162 -18.91 -10.77 -3.58
CA GLY A 162 -18.72 -9.77 -4.64
C GLY A 162 -19.52 -8.47 -4.45
N GLU A 163 -20.34 -8.37 -3.41
CA GLU A 163 -21.05 -7.13 -3.06
C GLU A 163 -20.08 -6.10 -2.46
N THR A 164 -20.46 -4.82 -2.58
CA THR A 164 -19.73 -3.71 -1.97
C THR A 164 -20.68 -2.70 -1.35
N GLU A 165 -20.28 -2.12 -0.23
CA GLU A 165 -21.03 -1.05 0.45
C GLU A 165 -20.08 0.09 0.81
N VAL A 166 -20.64 1.29 1.03
CA VAL A 166 -19.87 2.43 1.54
C VAL A 166 -20.42 2.80 2.90
N PHE A 167 -19.57 2.72 3.91
CA PHE A 167 -19.87 3.08 5.28
C PHE A 167 -19.43 4.53 5.51
N PRO A 168 -20.31 5.38 6.07
CA PRO A 168 -19.90 6.68 6.60
C PRO A 168 -18.82 6.53 7.69
N ALA A 169 -17.99 7.55 7.84
CA ALA A 169 -16.85 7.54 8.76
C ALA A 169 -17.18 7.25 10.24
N ASP A 170 -18.42 7.51 10.67
CA ASP A 170 -18.90 7.29 12.04
C ASP A 170 -19.54 5.91 12.26
N ILE A 171 -19.59 5.06 11.23
CA ILE A 171 -20.12 3.70 11.31
C ILE A 171 -18.98 2.70 11.49
N ILE A 172 -19.02 1.98 12.62
CA ILE A 172 -18.10 0.89 12.94
C ILE A 172 -18.77 -0.43 12.54
N PRO A 173 -18.12 -1.28 11.73
CA PRO A 173 -18.68 -2.59 11.39
C PRO A 173 -18.79 -3.49 12.62
N GLY A 174 -19.83 -4.31 12.67
CA GLY A 174 -20.04 -5.32 13.72
C GLY A 174 -19.64 -6.73 13.28
N PHE A 175 -18.73 -6.85 12.31
CA PHE A 175 -18.34 -8.11 11.67
C PHE A 175 -16.82 -8.15 11.42
N PRO A 176 -16.23 -9.34 11.21
CA PRO A 176 -14.82 -9.50 10.87
C PRO A 176 -14.42 -8.66 9.65
N VAL A 177 -13.35 -7.88 9.77
CA VAL A 177 -12.89 -6.98 8.70
C VAL A 177 -11.37 -6.84 8.72
N VAL A 178 -10.76 -6.79 7.54
CA VAL A 178 -9.35 -6.41 7.34
C VAL A 178 -9.31 -5.09 6.58
N VAL A 179 -8.55 -4.12 7.05
CA VAL A 179 -8.46 -2.79 6.42
C VAL A 179 -7.20 -2.69 5.58
N VAL A 180 -7.34 -2.28 4.32
CA VAL A 180 -6.22 -2.03 3.41
C VAL A 180 -5.88 -0.53 3.44
N LYS A 181 -4.68 -0.20 3.92
CA LYS A 181 -4.17 1.17 4.05
C LYS A 181 -2.70 1.28 3.63
N GLU A 182 -2.19 2.50 3.57
CA GLU A 182 -0.74 2.77 3.57
C GLU A 182 -0.29 2.93 5.01
N ASN A 183 0.91 2.44 5.34
CA ASN A 183 1.45 2.55 6.70
C ASN A 183 1.85 3.99 7.04
N GLU A 184 1.51 4.47 8.23
CA GLU A 184 1.84 5.82 8.70
C GLU A 184 3.16 5.91 9.49
N ARG A 185 3.73 4.76 9.89
CA ARG A 185 4.95 4.63 10.70
C ARG A 185 6.14 4.09 9.91
N ILE A 186 5.91 3.60 8.69
CA ILE A 186 6.91 2.98 7.82
C ILE A 186 6.80 3.62 6.44
N VAL A 187 7.93 4.05 5.89
CA VAL A 187 8.02 4.75 4.61
C VAL A 187 9.22 4.26 3.80
N ARG A 188 9.29 4.65 2.53
CA ARG A 188 10.43 4.30 1.69
C ARG A 188 11.66 5.10 2.11
N ASN A 189 12.81 4.44 2.17
CA ASN A 189 14.09 5.12 2.40
C ASN A 189 14.30 6.19 1.31
N GLY A 190 14.50 7.44 1.75
CA GLY A 190 14.59 8.64 0.91
C GLY A 190 13.35 9.53 0.88
N GLU A 191 12.21 9.11 1.45
CA GLU A 191 11.00 9.95 1.54
C GLU A 191 10.97 10.85 2.80
N ILE A 192 11.84 10.61 3.79
CA ILE A 192 11.93 11.40 5.02
C ILE A 192 12.98 12.51 4.88
N LEU A 193 12.57 13.77 5.11
CA LEU A 193 13.47 14.94 5.21
C LEU A 193 14.01 15.18 6.65
N SER A 194 13.50 14.45 7.65
CA SER A 194 13.80 14.61 9.09
C SER A 194 14.98 13.74 9.57
N LYS A 195 15.72 14.23 10.57
CA LYS A 195 17.09 13.85 10.97
C LYS A 195 17.28 12.53 11.74
N THR A 196 16.28 11.66 11.83
CA THR A 196 16.43 10.38 12.53
C THR A 196 16.20 9.26 11.53
N VAL A 197 17.27 8.81 10.86
CA VAL A 197 17.21 7.65 9.99
C VAL A 197 17.05 6.42 10.89
N SER A 198 15.85 5.86 10.93
CA SER A 198 15.56 4.62 11.66
C SER A 198 16.17 3.41 10.96
N GLU A 199 16.20 2.29 11.67
CA GLU A 199 16.62 0.98 11.15
C GLU A 199 15.78 0.55 9.94
N ASN A 200 16.45 -0.08 8.97
CA ASN A 200 15.80 -0.66 7.81
C ASN A 200 15.01 -1.90 8.22
N ILE A 201 13.84 -2.07 7.61
CA ILE A 201 13.12 -3.33 7.67
C ILE A 201 13.88 -4.32 6.78
N GLU A 202 14.41 -5.39 7.38
CA GLU A 202 15.30 -6.37 6.72
C GLU A 202 14.80 -6.73 5.30
N GLU A 203 15.74 -6.76 4.35
CA GLU A 203 15.51 -7.11 2.94
C GLU A 203 14.63 -6.14 2.13
N THR A 204 14.18 -5.02 2.71
CA THR A 204 13.40 -3.98 2.02
C THR A 204 14.10 -2.62 1.98
N ASN A 205 13.67 -1.73 1.08
CA ASN A 205 14.07 -0.31 1.07
C ASN A 205 13.11 0.55 1.92
N LEU A 206 12.64 0.01 3.04
CA LEU A 206 11.70 0.65 3.96
C LEU A 206 12.36 0.92 5.31
N ILE A 207 11.98 2.02 5.94
CA ILE A 207 12.45 2.46 7.26
C ILE A 207 11.25 2.91 8.10
N PHE A 208 11.37 2.82 9.42
CA PHE A 208 10.41 3.50 10.29
C PHE A 208 10.61 5.01 10.22
N VAL A 209 9.52 5.76 10.41
CA VAL A 209 9.57 7.23 10.47
C VAL A 209 10.29 7.74 11.71
N ASP A 210 10.28 6.93 12.78
CA ASP A 210 11.00 7.13 14.04
C ASP A 210 11.27 5.76 14.67
N GLU A 211 12.42 5.61 15.31
CA GLU A 211 12.85 4.37 15.98
C GLU A 211 11.89 3.94 17.09
N ILE A 212 11.16 4.88 17.71
CA ILE A 212 10.15 4.57 18.72
C ILE A 212 9.02 3.68 18.21
N PHE A 213 8.84 3.59 16.88
CA PHE A 213 7.85 2.73 16.25
C PHE A 213 8.42 1.35 15.89
N ASN A 214 9.73 1.12 15.97
CA ASN A 214 10.32 -0.17 15.62
C ASN A 214 10.04 -1.22 16.70
N ASN A 215 9.23 -2.22 16.37
CA ASN A 215 8.98 -3.39 17.22
C ASN A 215 9.37 -4.71 16.55
N LEU A 216 10.26 -4.68 15.54
CA LEU A 216 10.68 -5.89 14.81
C LEU A 216 11.30 -6.96 15.73
N HIS A 217 11.96 -6.54 16.81
CA HIS A 217 12.65 -7.44 17.74
C HIS A 217 11.85 -7.75 19.00
N GLY A 218 10.61 -7.25 19.13
CA GLY A 218 9.87 -7.26 20.39
C GLY A 218 10.51 -6.35 21.45
N LYS A 219 9.75 -5.90 22.45
CA LYS A 219 10.30 -5.15 23.59
C LYS A 219 11.23 -6.02 24.45
N ASP A 220 12.49 -6.12 24.07
CA ASP A 220 13.60 -6.45 24.99
C ASP A 220 14.37 -5.19 25.47
N LEU A 221 13.86 -3.99 25.18
CA LEU A 221 14.39 -2.70 25.63
C LEU A 221 13.15 -1.85 25.97
N VAL A 222 12.72 -1.66 27.23
CA VAL A 222 13.38 -0.89 28.29
C VAL A 222 12.87 -1.39 29.65
N LYS A 223 13.76 -1.90 30.50
CA LYS A 223 13.53 -1.94 31.95
C LYS A 223 13.77 -0.53 32.48
N TYR A 224 12.70 0.15 32.92
CA TYR A 224 12.82 1.27 33.85
C TYR A 224 12.77 0.72 35.29
#